data_AF-M0ZUV7-F1
#
_entry.id   AF-M0ZUV7-F1
#
_cell.length_a   1.000
_cell.length_b   1.000
_cell.length_c   1.000
_cell.angle_alpha   90.00
_cell.angle_beta   90.00
_cell.angle_gamma   90.00
#
_symmetry.space_group_name_H-M   'P 1'
#
loop_
_entity.id
_entity.type
_entity.pdbx_description
1 polymer ?
#
loop_
_entity_poly.entity_id
_entity_poly.type
_entity_poly.pdbx_seq_one_letter_code
_entity_poly.pdbx_strand_id
1 'polypeptide(L)'
;MQMIKENLQSYRMKVAVNREGFQYRLGDFRLRVGKAIPINSENLRGIVMEMEYLPISSWKTSHLIMSEFFEIWKETLGKRSLPGHFVHVEPNFSEFGLSDQYTSQHTVVQYASILAQMATTSQSSQATRN
;
A
#
# COMPACT_ATOMS: atom_id res chain seq x y z
N MET A 1 -20.10 4.01 10.98
CA MET A 1 -19.54 2.87 10.20
C MET A 1 -19.22 1.66 11.08
N GLN A 2 -18.44 1.81 12.17
CA GLN A 2 -18.16 0.74 13.16
C GLN A 2 -19.45 0.06 13.66
N MET A 3 -20.38 0.88 14.14
CA MET A 3 -21.68 0.45 14.68
C MET A 3 -22.58 -0.28 13.65
N ILE A 4 -22.38 -0.06 12.34
CA ILE A 4 -23.13 -0.78 11.29
C ILE A 4 -22.55 -2.19 11.10
N LYS A 5 -21.23 -2.34 11.14
CA LYS A 5 -20.54 -3.64 11.02
C LYS A 5 -20.85 -4.57 12.20
N GLU A 6 -20.95 -4.00 13.40
CA GLU A 6 -21.29 -4.74 14.62
C GLU A 6 -22.75 -5.21 14.63
N ASN A 7 -23.68 -4.36 14.17
CA ASN A 7 -25.11 -4.70 14.11
C ASN A 7 -25.46 -5.73 13.02
N LEU A 8 -24.68 -5.82 11.95
CA LEU A 8 -25.01 -6.71 10.84
C LEU A 8 -24.78 -8.20 11.14
N GLN A 9 -24.08 -8.58 12.24
CA GLN A 9 -23.71 -9.95 12.68
C GLN A 9 -23.13 -10.93 11.63
N SER A 10 -23.12 -10.54 10.36
CA SER A 10 -22.74 -11.28 9.16
C SER A 10 -21.42 -10.77 8.59
N TYR A 11 -21.02 -9.55 8.97
CA TYR A 11 -19.73 -9.00 8.57
C TYR A 11 -18.61 -9.55 9.47
N ARG A 12 -17.88 -10.56 8.96
CA ARG A 12 -16.68 -11.09 9.62
C ARG A 12 -15.44 -10.40 9.09
N MET A 13 -14.79 -9.59 9.92
CA MET A 13 -13.54 -8.92 9.58
C MET A 13 -12.43 -9.96 9.34
N LYS A 14 -11.95 -10.05 8.10
CA LYS A 14 -10.92 -11.04 7.71
C LYS A 14 -9.50 -10.54 7.92
N VAL A 15 -9.26 -9.25 7.72
CA VAL A 15 -7.93 -8.63 7.81
C VAL A 15 -8.08 -7.24 8.43
N ALA A 16 -7.23 -6.95 9.41
CA ALA A 16 -7.05 -5.63 9.97
C ALA A 16 -5.56 -5.43 10.24
N VAL A 17 -5.04 -4.25 9.91
CA VAL A 17 -3.60 -3.94 9.98
C VAL A 17 -3.42 -2.60 10.68
N ASN A 18 -2.58 -2.57 11.70
CA ASN A 18 -2.05 -1.34 12.26
C ASN A 18 -0.82 -0.89 11.46
N ARG A 19 -0.69 0.42 11.24
CA ARG A 19 0.47 1.02 10.59
C ARG A 19 1.11 2.03 11.53
N GLU A 20 2.36 1.75 11.88
CA GLU A 20 3.24 2.67 12.60
C GLU A 20 4.44 2.98 11.72
N GLY A 21 4.78 4.26 11.59
CA GLY A 21 5.77 4.67 10.61
C GLY A 21 6.24 6.11 10.74
N PHE A 22 7.14 6.44 9.82
CA PHE A 22 7.74 7.76 9.68
C PHE A 22 7.26 8.41 8.38
N GLN A 23 7.17 9.74 8.40
CA GLN A 23 6.92 10.54 7.20
C GLN A 23 8.15 11.36 6.88
N TYR A 24 8.56 11.35 5.61
CA TYR A 24 9.65 12.12 5.06
C TYR A 24 9.12 13.04 3.96
N ARG A 25 9.70 14.24 3.86
CA ARG A 25 9.45 15.16 2.75
C ARG A 25 10.74 15.35 1.96
N LEU A 26 10.67 15.10 0.66
CA LEU A 26 11.77 15.12 -0.28
C LEU A 26 11.36 16.05 -1.43
N GLY A 27 11.53 17.36 -1.24
CA GLY A 27 11.00 18.36 -2.17
C GLY A 27 9.47 18.28 -2.29
N ASP A 28 9.01 17.99 -3.50
CA ASP A 28 7.59 17.82 -3.86
C ASP A 28 7.05 16.41 -3.57
N PHE A 29 7.90 15.49 -3.10
CA PHE A 29 7.47 14.17 -2.71
C PHE A 29 7.25 14.09 -1.20
N ARG A 30 6.20 13.37 -0.83
CA ARG A 30 5.93 12.92 0.52
C ARG A 30 6.01 11.40 0.55
N LEU A 31 6.93 10.89 1.37
CA LEU A 31 7.14 9.46 1.56
C LEU A 31 6.68 9.07 2.96
N ARG A 32 5.87 8.03 3.08
CA ARG A 32 5.49 7.44 4.36
C ARG A 32 5.97 6.00 4.38
N VAL A 33 6.73 5.64 5.40
CA VAL A 33 7.28 4.29 5.55
C VAL A 33 6.81 3.76 6.89
N GLY A 34 6.10 2.63 6.88
CA GLY A 34 5.55 2.06 8.10
C GLY A 34 5.59 0.54 8.12
N LYS A 35 5.66 -0.02 9.32
CA LYS A 35 5.49 -1.44 9.57
C LYS A 35 4.00 -1.78 9.42
N ALA A 36 3.69 -2.83 8.67
CA ALA A 36 2.36 -3.41 8.61
C ALA A 36 2.27 -4.58 9.59
N ILE A 37 1.53 -4.36 10.69
CA ILE A 37 1.35 -5.35 11.76
C ILE A 37 -0.13 -5.75 11.78
N PRO A 38 -0.50 -7.02 11.54
CA PRO A 38 -1.88 -7.46 11.67
C PRO A 38 -2.38 -7.29 13.10
N ILE A 39 -3.62 -6.83 13.29
CA ILE A 39 -4.17 -6.62 14.63
C ILE A 39 -4.28 -7.92 15.44
N ASN A 40 -4.40 -9.07 14.76
CA ASN A 40 -4.55 -10.38 15.40
C ASN A 40 -3.21 -11.14 15.57
N SER A 41 -2.06 -10.53 15.27
CA SER A 41 -0.75 -11.15 15.46
C SER A 41 0.36 -10.10 15.62
N GLU A 42 1.18 -10.21 16.66
CA GLU A 42 2.32 -9.29 16.87
C GLU A 42 3.47 -9.46 15.85
N ASN A 43 3.37 -10.44 14.96
CA ASN A 43 4.38 -10.67 13.93
C ASN A 43 4.29 -9.63 12.80
N LEU A 44 5.39 -8.92 12.59
CA LEU A 44 5.58 -8.01 11.46
C LEU A 44 5.33 -8.76 10.14
N ARG A 45 4.36 -8.29 9.33
CA ARG A 45 4.12 -8.87 8.00
C ARG A 45 4.92 -8.23 6.88
N GLY A 46 5.37 -6.99 7.07
CA GLY A 46 6.22 -6.32 6.11
C GLY A 46 6.35 -4.82 6.37
N ILE A 47 7.09 -4.17 5.49
CA ILE A 47 7.23 -2.72 5.45
C ILE A 47 6.40 -2.22 4.28
N VAL A 48 5.51 -1.27 4.54
CA VAL A 48 4.79 -0.55 3.51
C VAL A 48 5.45 0.80 3.31
N MET A 49 5.65 1.13 2.05
CA MET A 49 6.09 2.44 1.61
C MET A 49 5.00 3.06 0.73
N GLU A 50 4.58 4.25 1.09
CA GLU A 50 3.65 5.06 0.33
C GLU A 50 4.38 6.29 -0.18
N MET A 51 4.22 6.55 -1.47
CA MET A 51 4.83 7.68 -2.16
C MET A 51 3.73 8.54 -2.75
N GLU A 52 3.83 9.84 -2.51
CA GLU A 52 2.85 10.81 -2.97
C GLU A 52 3.57 12.03 -3.54
N TYR A 53 3.22 12.40 -4.78
CA TYR A 53 3.68 13.63 -5.42
C TYR A 53 2.71 14.76 -5.12
N LEU A 54 3.13 15.79 -4.37
CA LEU A 54 2.22 16.79 -3.78
C LEU A 54 1.44 17.66 -4.77
N PRO A 55 1.94 17.99 -5.99
CA PRO A 55 1.16 18.69 -7.01
C PRO A 55 0.00 17.87 -7.63
N ILE A 56 -0.53 16.86 -6.92
CA ILE A 56 -1.57 15.92 -7.34
C ILE A 56 -2.75 16.58 -8.06
N SER A 57 -2.73 16.50 -9.39
CA SER A 57 -3.81 16.98 -10.26
C SER A 57 -4.20 15.91 -11.26
N SER A 58 -3.21 15.35 -11.96
CA SER A 58 -3.35 14.21 -12.87
C SER A 58 -2.64 12.98 -12.31
N TRP A 59 -3.34 11.84 -12.27
CA TRP A 59 -2.75 10.54 -11.95
C TRP A 59 -1.68 10.18 -12.97
N LYS A 60 -1.94 10.24 -14.29
CA LYS A 60 -0.96 9.87 -15.32
C LYS A 60 0.33 10.66 -15.20
N THR A 61 0.24 11.99 -15.06
CA THR A 61 1.43 12.84 -14.92
C THR A 61 2.18 12.54 -13.63
N SER A 62 1.46 12.47 -12.50
CA SER A 62 2.08 12.16 -11.21
C SER A 62 2.69 10.77 -11.21
N HIS A 63 2.04 9.80 -11.84
CA HIS A 63 2.47 8.42 -11.95
C HIS A 63 3.78 8.31 -12.71
N LEU A 64 3.93 9.00 -13.84
CA LEU A 64 5.19 9.01 -14.60
C LEU A 64 6.36 9.48 -13.71
N ILE A 65 6.17 10.62 -13.03
CA ILE A 65 7.16 11.23 -12.14
C ILE A 65 7.47 10.30 -10.95
N MET A 66 6.44 9.71 -10.33
CA MET A 66 6.61 8.78 -9.21
C MET A 66 7.30 7.49 -9.66
N SER A 67 7.02 6.98 -10.85
CA SER A 67 7.64 5.79 -11.42
C SER A 67 9.13 5.99 -11.71
N GLU A 68 9.52 7.15 -12.25
CA GLU A 68 10.94 7.50 -12.40
C GLU A 68 11.65 7.56 -11.04
N PHE A 69 11.04 8.20 -10.05
CA PHE A 69 11.59 8.26 -8.70
C PHE A 69 11.68 6.88 -8.05
N PHE A 70 10.68 6.01 -8.28
CA PHE A 70 10.68 4.64 -7.78
C PHE A 70 11.79 3.79 -8.41
N GLU A 71 12.05 3.90 -9.71
CA GLU A 71 13.15 3.16 -10.35
C GLU A 71 14.52 3.59 -9.82
N ILE A 72 14.75 4.89 -9.59
CA ILE A 72 15.98 5.38 -8.91
C ILE A 72 16.11 4.77 -7.51
N TRP A 73 15.02 4.73 -6.76
CA TRP A 73 14.98 4.13 -5.44
C TRP A 73 15.29 2.63 -5.47
N LYS A 74 14.68 1.90 -6.40
CA LYS A 74 14.88 0.46 -6.59
C LYS A 74 16.30 0.14 -7.01
N GLU A 75 16.91 0.93 -7.91
CA GLU A 75 18.32 0.77 -8.27
C GLU A 75 19.25 1.03 -7.08
N THR A 76 18.99 2.11 -6.33
CA THR A 76 19.79 2.48 -5.16
C THR A 76 19.68 1.46 -4.04
N LEU A 77 18.48 0.95 -3.79
CA LEU A 77 18.23 -0.08 -2.79
C LEU A 77 18.73 -1.44 -3.26
N GLY A 78 18.67 -1.78 -4.55
CA GLY A 78 19.22 -3.03 -5.10
C GLY A 78 20.73 -3.15 -4.90
N LYS A 79 21.46 -2.03 -4.89
CA LYS A 79 22.89 -1.99 -4.54
C LYS A 79 23.16 -2.29 -3.06
N ARG A 80 22.16 -2.10 -2.19
CA ARG A 80 22.24 -2.43 -0.77
C ARG A 80 21.60 -3.81 -0.61
N SER A 81 22.37 -4.84 -0.24
CA SER A 81 21.87 -6.21 -0.09
C SER A 81 20.86 -6.37 1.07
N LEU A 82 19.70 -5.72 0.98
CA LEU A 82 18.64 -5.74 1.96
C LEU A 82 17.82 -7.02 1.81
N PRO A 83 17.54 -7.74 2.90
CA PRO A 83 16.68 -8.91 2.85
C PRO A 83 15.24 -8.52 2.52
N GLY A 84 14.60 -9.29 1.64
CA GLY A 84 13.20 -9.10 1.23
C GLY A 84 13.04 -8.87 -0.27
N HIS A 85 11.78 -8.78 -0.72
CA HIS A 85 11.44 -8.50 -2.11
C HIS A 85 10.51 -7.29 -2.16
N PHE A 86 10.83 -6.33 -3.03
CA PHE A 86 9.95 -5.20 -3.28
C PHE A 86 8.78 -5.64 -4.15
N VAL A 87 7.57 -5.37 -3.69
CA VAL A 87 6.35 -5.58 -4.44
C VAL A 87 5.73 -4.23 -4.71
N HIS A 88 5.71 -3.83 -5.98
CA HIS A 88 4.97 -2.65 -6.42
C HIS A 88 3.52 -3.05 -6.69
N VAL A 89 2.58 -2.48 -5.94
CA VAL A 89 1.15 -2.73 -6.12
C VAL A 89 0.56 -1.54 -6.84
N GLU A 90 0.18 -1.74 -8.10
CA GLU A 90 -0.41 -0.69 -8.93
C GLU A 90 -1.79 -1.11 -9.42
N PRO A 91 -2.87 -0.51 -8.88
CA PRO A 91 -4.22 -0.78 -9.34
C PRO A 91 -4.49 -0.08 -10.68
N ASN A 92 -5.23 -0.77 -11.55
CA ASN A 92 -5.80 -0.13 -12.73
C ASN A 92 -7.03 0.70 -12.33
N PHE A 93 -6.84 2.00 -12.09
CA PHE A 93 -7.93 2.90 -11.66
C PHE A 93 -9.12 2.97 -12.62
N SER A 94 -8.90 2.70 -13.92
CA SER A 94 -9.99 2.70 -14.91
C SER A 94 -11.01 1.57 -14.69
N GLU A 95 -10.58 0.43 -14.13
CA GLU A 95 -11.49 -0.68 -13.77
C GLU A 95 -12.46 -0.30 -12.63
N PHE A 96 -12.11 0.73 -11.86
CA PHE A 96 -12.94 1.29 -10.80
C PHE A 96 -13.75 2.52 -11.26
N GLY A 97 -13.74 2.83 -12.57
CA GLY A 97 -14.42 3.98 -13.15
C GLY A 97 -13.79 5.32 -12.78
N LEU A 98 -12.54 5.34 -12.32
CA LEU A 98 -11.85 6.57 -11.94
C LEU A 98 -11.18 7.20 -13.16
N SER A 99 -11.39 8.51 -13.32
CA SER A 99 -10.77 9.33 -14.35
C SER A 99 -9.31 9.64 -14.01
N ASP A 100 -8.58 10.27 -14.94
CA ASP A 100 -7.20 10.72 -14.70
C ASP A 100 -7.07 11.78 -13.58
N GLN A 101 -8.10 12.60 -13.35
CA GLN A 101 -8.04 13.60 -12.28
C GLN A 101 -7.94 12.91 -10.92
N TYR A 102 -6.87 13.18 -10.19
CA TYR A 102 -6.64 12.54 -8.90
C TYR A 102 -7.66 12.99 -7.86
N THR A 103 -8.20 12.03 -7.12
CA THR A 103 -9.19 12.25 -6.04
C THR A 103 -8.89 11.32 -4.88
N SER A 104 -9.52 11.56 -3.72
CA SER A 104 -9.40 10.66 -2.56
C SER A 104 -9.80 9.22 -2.85
N GLN A 105 -10.66 8.98 -3.86
CA GLN A 105 -11.06 7.63 -4.27
C GLN A 105 -9.88 6.81 -4.81
N HIS A 106 -8.92 7.46 -5.47
CA HIS A 106 -7.69 6.81 -5.94
C HIS A 106 -6.88 6.28 -4.76
N THR A 107 -6.71 7.09 -3.72
CA THR A 107 -6.03 6.70 -2.49
C THR A 107 -6.72 5.50 -1.81
N VAL A 108 -8.05 5.50 -1.78
CA VAL A 108 -8.83 4.38 -1.22
C VAL A 108 -8.59 3.09 -2.00
N VAL A 109 -8.64 3.13 -3.33
CA VAL A 109 -8.37 1.97 -4.18
C VAL A 109 -6.93 1.48 -3.99
N GLN A 110 -5.95 2.39 -3.91
CA GLN A 110 -4.55 2.04 -3.64
C GLN A 110 -4.40 1.26 -2.33
N TYR A 111 -5.00 1.74 -1.24
CA TYR A 111 -4.94 1.06 0.04
C TYR A 111 -5.69 -0.28 0.03
N ALA A 112 -6.85 -0.36 -0.62
CA ALA A 112 -7.60 -1.60 -0.77
C ALA A 112 -6.77 -2.68 -1.49
N SER A 113 -6.10 -2.32 -2.59
CA SER A 113 -5.22 -3.22 -3.35
C SER A 113 -4.03 -3.71 -2.53
N ILE A 114 -3.38 -2.82 -1.78
CA ILE A 114 -2.27 -3.18 -0.89
C ILE A 114 -2.72 -4.15 0.21
N LEU A 115 -3.90 -3.92 0.82
CA LEU A 115 -4.45 -4.80 1.84
C LEU A 115 -4.85 -6.16 1.27
N ALA A 116 -5.41 -6.21 0.06
CA ALA A 116 -5.72 -7.44 -0.65
C ALA A 116 -4.46 -8.26 -0.93
N GLN A 117 -3.39 -7.61 -1.42
CA GLN A 117 -2.11 -8.28 -1.65
C GLN A 117 -1.51 -8.87 -0.36
N MET A 118 -1.56 -8.11 0.74
CA MET A 118 -1.13 -8.61 2.05
C MET A 118 -1.95 -9.80 2.55
N ALA A 119 -3.25 -9.84 2.26
CA ALA A 119 -4.09 -10.97 2.62
C ALA A 119 -3.66 -12.25 1.88
N THR A 120 -3.38 -12.13 0.57
CA THR A 120 -2.96 -13.26 -0.29
C THR A 120 -1.60 -13.84 0.10
N THR A 121 -0.59 -13.00 0.33
CA THR A 121 0.77 -13.47 0.71
C THR A 121 0.80 -14.20 2.06
N SER A 122 -0.21 -13.94 2.90
CA SER A 122 -0.35 -14.57 4.20
C SER A 122 -0.93 -15.97 4.12
N GLN A 123 -1.79 -16.22 3.14
CA GLN A 123 -2.34 -17.55 2.86
C GLN A 123 -1.29 -18.47 2.22
N SER A 124 -0.47 -17.94 1.30
CA SER A 124 0.60 -18.71 0.67
C SER A 124 1.67 -19.15 1.68
N SER A 125 2.01 -18.30 2.65
CA SER A 125 2.98 -18.61 3.72
C SER A 125 2.51 -19.71 4.69
N GLN A 126 1.19 -19.88 4.86
CA GLN A 126 0.64 -20.97 5.67
C GLN A 126 0.58 -22.30 4.89
N ALA A 127 0.35 -22.25 3.58
CA ALA A 127 0.31 -23.45 2.74
C ALA A 127 1.66 -24.15 2.59
N THR A 128 2.79 -23.44 2.70
CA THR A 128 4.14 -24.02 2.59
C THR A 128 4.64 -24.68 3.88
N ARG A 129 3.85 -24.64 4.98
CA ARG A 129 4.21 -25.19 6.29
C ARG A 129 3.50 -26.51 6.65
N ASN A 130 2.77 -27.11 5.73
CA ASN A 130 2.07 -28.38 5.92
C ASN A 130 2.75 -29.51 5.15
#